data_AF-A0AAU7CXY6-F1
#
_entry.id   AF-A0AAU7CXY6-F1
#
_cell.length_a   1.000
_cell.length_b   1.000
_cell.length_c   1.000
_cell.angle_alpha   90.00
_cell.angle_beta   90.00
_cell.angle_gamma   90.00
#
_symmetry.space_group_name_H-M   'P 1'
#
loop_
_entity.id
_entity.type
_entity.pdbx_description
1 polymer ?
#
loop_
_entity_poly.entity_id
_entity_poly.type
_entity_poly.pdbx_seq_one_letter_code
_entity_poly.pdbx_strand_id
1 'polypeptide(L)'
;MPTPVYPKLSRISCAIVLAALIGCRSDAPYIVPEEPMPANTVMLSQMMRELSATPGFTDALLAELDKNGKKGPALMTPALMHRLRELILGKDWQRLDRFPGWTMQEINPTVRVAGHVAGKSEALEGLAASHPGTPTGSTPKGSMSTAQAKPFIDLGPYSLEHAEKINLNKPSQLPGFRRNDLVTDLGTGVVRGDDANPKLAPLHSESQRIADVLNRLSLNALDGAPTATAQIAGKHSTTPEALVQALMDSGHTVTVSDARYFANFGHFHYKGHDVMMPFWVSSEIKIPGTKRTLLVPVSHAEYEWQIRGPRINANISWYFGIDGKAEFRTMDTLDQSWVLDRHAHEYRGADAVEVTRLVGRMSVAYMHQHSARPTLPFGGYYALGVCQDSVAAIEKKMTGKATLFPNTADGALFDDPRDAEVNALIEAIPKDRNGRPPEPERIFGSLPTTNMDAITIPGLTADLVAVQTAWHDGTLERTHSWTQKMTARLVGVSAAILAIGIVVVRRRRPR
;
A
#
# COMPACT_ATOMS: atom_id res chain seq x y z
N MET A 1 -20.25 -23.72 -73.13
CA MET A 1 -20.36 -23.33 -71.70
C MET A 1 -18.97 -22.99 -71.19
N PRO A 2 -18.65 -21.72 -70.88
CA PRO A 2 -17.35 -21.36 -70.34
C PRO A 2 -17.37 -21.44 -68.80
N THR A 3 -16.36 -22.08 -68.22
CA THR A 3 -16.12 -22.15 -66.78
C THR A 3 -15.52 -20.82 -66.28
N PRO A 4 -15.99 -20.26 -65.15
CA PRO A 4 -15.44 -19.04 -64.60
C PRO A 4 -14.18 -19.35 -63.78
N VAL A 5 -13.04 -18.81 -64.22
CA VAL A 5 -11.79 -18.81 -63.46
C VAL A 5 -11.85 -17.68 -62.43
N TYR A 6 -12.10 -18.02 -61.16
CA TYR A 6 -11.98 -17.08 -60.03
C TYR A 6 -10.52 -16.96 -59.57
N PRO A 7 -10.00 -15.76 -59.26
CA PRO A 7 -8.60 -15.57 -58.92
C PRO A 7 -8.36 -15.91 -57.44
N LYS A 8 -7.63 -17.01 -57.18
CA LYS A 8 -7.13 -17.40 -55.85
C LYS A 8 -6.05 -16.45 -55.28
N LEU A 9 -5.64 -15.43 -56.03
CA LEU A 9 -4.57 -14.48 -55.66
C LEU A 9 -4.97 -13.42 -54.62
N SER A 10 -6.26 -13.23 -54.32
CA SER A 10 -6.69 -12.18 -53.36
C SER A 10 -6.54 -12.58 -51.89
N ARG A 11 -6.57 -13.88 -51.55
CA ARG A 11 -6.54 -14.33 -50.14
C ARG A 11 -5.14 -14.44 -49.54
N ILE A 12 -4.11 -14.70 -50.35
CA ILE A 12 -2.73 -14.86 -49.88
C ILE A 12 -2.09 -13.50 -49.57
N SER A 13 -2.42 -12.47 -50.35
CA SER A 13 -1.88 -11.10 -50.16
C SER A 13 -2.39 -10.42 -48.88
N CYS A 14 -3.56 -10.82 -48.36
CA CYS A 14 -4.12 -10.25 -47.13
C CYS A 14 -3.46 -10.83 -45.85
N ALA A 15 -3.00 -12.09 -45.90
CA ALA A 15 -2.37 -12.75 -44.76
C ALA A 15 -0.92 -12.28 -44.53
N ILE A 16 -0.18 -11.95 -45.60
CA ILE A 16 1.22 -11.50 -45.51
C ILE A 16 1.32 -10.07 -44.98
N VAL A 17 0.36 -9.19 -45.33
CA VAL A 17 0.30 -7.82 -44.78
C VAL A 17 -0.08 -7.82 -43.29
N LEU A 18 -0.92 -8.76 -42.84
CA LEU A 18 -1.22 -8.92 -41.41
C LEU A 18 -0.02 -9.44 -40.60
N ALA A 19 0.78 -10.36 -41.17
CA ALA A 19 1.95 -10.89 -40.48
C ALA A 19 3.11 -9.88 -40.41
N ALA A 20 3.31 -9.05 -41.43
CA ALA A 20 4.36 -8.03 -41.45
C ALA A 20 4.08 -6.82 -40.53
N LEU A 21 2.81 -6.56 -40.20
CA LEU A 21 2.41 -5.54 -39.22
C LEU A 21 2.54 -6.01 -37.76
N ILE A 22 2.78 -7.32 -37.54
CA ILE A 22 3.10 -7.89 -36.23
C ILE A 22 4.63 -8.01 -36.15
N GLY A 23 5.31 -6.87 -36.19
CA GLY A 23 6.73 -6.79 -35.90
C GLY A 23 6.98 -7.24 -34.46
N CYS A 24 7.28 -8.53 -34.29
CA CYS A 24 7.76 -9.13 -33.05
C CYS A 24 9.19 -8.63 -32.76
N ARG A 25 9.33 -7.34 -32.44
CA ARG A 25 10.43 -6.90 -31.57
C ARG A 25 10.20 -7.62 -30.24
N SER A 26 10.84 -8.76 -30.06
CA SER A 26 10.94 -9.46 -28.78
C SER A 26 11.51 -8.48 -27.78
N ASP A 27 10.80 -8.26 -26.68
CA ASP A 27 11.29 -7.41 -25.59
C ASP A 27 12.66 -7.93 -25.15
N ALA A 28 13.60 -7.02 -24.89
CA ALA A 28 14.82 -7.42 -24.19
C ALA A 28 14.37 -8.04 -22.85
N PRO A 29 14.61 -9.35 -22.63
CA PRO A 29 14.18 -10.01 -21.40
C PRO A 29 14.87 -9.32 -20.21
N TYR A 30 14.15 -9.11 -19.12
CA TYR A 30 14.78 -8.69 -17.87
C TYR A 30 15.71 -9.82 -17.43
N ILE A 31 17.02 -9.57 -17.42
CA ILE A 31 18.00 -10.56 -16.96
C ILE A 31 18.21 -10.30 -15.48
N VAL A 32 17.97 -11.32 -14.64
CA VAL A 32 18.30 -11.26 -13.20
C VAL A 32 19.80 -10.97 -13.11
N PRO A 33 20.23 -9.89 -12.44
CA PRO A 33 21.64 -9.56 -12.37
C PRO A 33 22.45 -10.70 -11.74
N GLU A 34 23.61 -10.97 -12.32
CA GLU A 34 24.64 -11.84 -11.74
C GLU A 34 25.72 -11.01 -11.00
N GLU A 35 25.72 -9.69 -11.21
CA GLU A 35 26.65 -8.68 -10.67
C GLU A 35 26.15 -8.04 -9.35
N PRO A 36 27.02 -7.37 -8.56
CA PRO A 36 26.78 -7.25 -7.12
C PRO A 36 25.59 -6.36 -6.79
N MET A 37 24.60 -6.98 -6.14
CA MET A 37 23.61 -6.31 -5.28
C MET A 37 24.35 -5.44 -4.24
N PRO A 38 23.67 -4.48 -3.60
CA PRO A 38 24.23 -3.81 -2.42
C PRO A 38 24.84 -4.81 -1.46
N ALA A 39 25.89 -4.39 -0.76
CA ALA A 39 26.48 -5.22 0.27
C ALA A 39 25.37 -5.69 1.22
N ASN A 40 25.28 -7.01 1.40
CA ASN A 40 24.30 -7.68 2.25
C ASN A 40 22.85 -7.76 1.72
N THR A 41 22.61 -7.69 0.41
CA THR A 41 21.27 -7.93 -0.17
C THR A 41 21.27 -9.03 -1.22
N VAL A 42 20.19 -9.83 -1.29
CA VAL A 42 19.91 -10.83 -2.33
C VAL A 42 18.49 -10.64 -2.88
N MET A 43 18.26 -11.05 -4.13
CA MET A 43 16.92 -11.04 -4.72
C MET A 43 16.08 -12.22 -4.19
N LEU A 44 14.75 -12.04 -4.11
CA LEU A 44 13.83 -13.15 -3.82
C LEU A 44 14.05 -14.34 -4.77
N SER A 45 14.27 -14.07 -6.07
CA SER A 45 14.52 -15.16 -7.03
C SER A 45 15.83 -15.91 -6.80
N GLN A 46 16.87 -15.26 -6.27
CA GLN A 46 18.14 -15.92 -5.94
C GLN A 46 17.94 -16.88 -4.77
N MET A 47 17.29 -16.42 -3.69
CA MET A 47 16.91 -17.27 -2.56
C MET A 47 16.04 -18.45 -3.03
N MET A 48 14.99 -18.18 -3.81
CA MET A 48 14.07 -19.23 -4.26
C MET A 48 14.68 -20.20 -5.26
N ARG A 49 15.68 -19.80 -6.06
CA ARG A 49 16.40 -20.70 -6.97
C ARG A 49 17.16 -21.77 -6.20
N GLU A 50 17.75 -21.41 -5.06
CA GLU A 50 18.45 -22.36 -4.19
C GLU A 50 17.46 -23.25 -3.40
N LEU A 51 16.40 -22.65 -2.86
CA LEU A 51 15.57 -23.30 -1.85
C LEU A 51 14.29 -23.96 -2.38
N SER A 52 13.82 -23.63 -3.58
CA SER A 52 12.58 -24.20 -4.12
C SER A 52 12.64 -25.72 -4.34
N ALA A 53 13.83 -26.30 -4.46
CA ALA A 53 14.03 -27.74 -4.56
C ALA A 53 14.09 -28.44 -3.19
N THR A 54 14.21 -27.69 -2.09
CA THR A 54 14.20 -28.25 -0.74
C THR A 54 12.79 -28.74 -0.40
N PRO A 55 12.60 -30.04 -0.07
CA PRO A 55 11.29 -30.59 0.23
C PRO A 55 10.57 -29.80 1.34
N GLY A 56 9.33 -29.36 1.05
CA GLY A 56 8.47 -28.64 2.00
C GLY A 56 8.77 -27.16 2.20
N PHE A 57 9.93 -26.64 1.76
CA PHE A 57 10.31 -25.25 2.00
C PHE A 57 9.35 -24.24 1.36
N THR A 58 8.99 -24.43 0.08
CA THR A 58 8.07 -23.53 -0.64
C THR A 58 6.71 -23.46 0.05
N ASP A 59 6.17 -24.60 0.50
CA ASP A 59 4.88 -24.62 1.20
C ASP A 59 4.99 -23.95 2.58
N ALA A 60 6.10 -24.14 3.31
CA ALA A 60 6.34 -23.46 4.58
C ALA A 60 6.46 -21.93 4.43
N LEU A 61 7.19 -21.46 3.42
CA LEU A 61 7.31 -20.04 3.08
C LEU A 61 5.95 -19.44 2.74
N LEU A 62 5.19 -20.10 1.86
CA LEU A 62 3.85 -19.64 1.47
C LEU A 62 2.88 -19.66 2.65
N ALA A 63 2.95 -20.68 3.52
CA ALA A 63 2.14 -20.74 4.73
C ALA A 63 2.49 -19.62 5.73
N GLU A 64 3.77 -19.24 5.82
CA GLU A 64 4.19 -18.11 6.67
C GLU A 64 3.70 -16.77 6.11
N LEU A 65 3.78 -16.59 4.79
CA LEU A 65 3.21 -15.42 4.12
C LEU A 65 1.68 -15.35 4.24
N ASP A 66 1.02 -16.52 4.28
CA ASP A 66 -0.43 -16.65 4.44
C ASP A 66 -0.90 -16.68 5.91
N LYS A 67 0.02 -16.74 6.89
CA LYS A 67 -0.29 -17.10 8.27
C LYS A 67 -1.41 -16.22 8.86
N ASN A 68 -2.61 -16.80 8.87
CA ASN A 68 -3.90 -16.26 9.32
C ASN A 68 -4.57 -15.20 8.42
N GLY A 69 -4.13 -14.97 7.18
CA GLY A 69 -4.73 -14.02 6.24
C GLY A 69 -4.80 -12.56 6.73
N LYS A 70 -4.27 -12.26 7.92
CA LYS A 70 -4.35 -10.97 8.64
C LYS A 70 -3.02 -10.55 9.28
N LYS A 71 -1.97 -11.39 9.19
CA LYS A 71 -0.69 -11.19 9.90
C LYS A 71 0.57 -11.44 9.04
N GLY A 72 0.40 -11.71 7.74
CA GLY A 72 1.51 -11.66 6.80
C GLY A 72 1.93 -10.20 6.57
N PRO A 73 3.20 -9.90 6.18
CA PRO A 73 3.66 -8.53 5.89
C PRO A 73 3.06 -7.99 4.58
N ALA A 74 2.41 -8.89 3.85
CA ALA A 74 1.83 -8.73 2.55
C ALA A 74 0.37 -9.15 2.63
N LEU A 75 -0.56 -8.24 2.36
CA LEU A 75 -1.92 -8.69 2.10
C LEU A 75 -2.00 -9.33 0.71
N MET A 76 -1.58 -10.59 0.63
CA MET A 76 -1.71 -11.41 -0.55
C MET A 76 -3.08 -12.08 -0.56
N THR A 77 -3.92 -11.62 -1.48
CA THR A 77 -5.19 -12.30 -1.75
C THR A 77 -4.92 -13.73 -2.23
N PRO A 78 -5.90 -14.66 -2.14
CA PRO A 78 -5.71 -16.04 -2.61
C PRO A 78 -5.22 -16.12 -4.07
N ALA A 79 -5.64 -15.20 -4.93
CA ALA A 79 -5.18 -15.11 -6.32
C ALA A 79 -3.70 -14.68 -6.41
N LEU A 80 -3.26 -13.72 -5.59
CA LEU A 80 -1.86 -13.32 -5.50
C LEU A 80 -0.99 -14.45 -4.95
N MET A 81 -1.44 -15.15 -3.90
CA MET A 81 -0.77 -16.34 -3.35
C MET A 81 -0.62 -17.45 -4.39
N HIS A 82 -1.71 -17.75 -5.11
CA HIS A 82 -1.69 -18.73 -6.19
C HIS A 82 -0.69 -18.33 -7.28
N ARG A 83 -0.71 -17.06 -7.70
CA ARG A 83 0.22 -16.55 -8.71
C ARG A 83 1.68 -16.62 -8.25
N LEU A 84 1.96 -16.26 -7.01
CA LEU A 84 3.30 -16.37 -6.43
C LEU A 84 3.80 -17.82 -6.46
N ARG A 85 2.92 -18.77 -6.06
CA ARG A 85 3.20 -20.21 -6.13
C ARG A 85 3.50 -20.67 -7.56
N GLU A 86 2.70 -20.24 -8.55
CA GLU A 86 2.95 -20.56 -9.97
C GLU A 86 4.32 -20.07 -10.44
N LEU A 87 4.72 -18.86 -10.07
CA LEU A 87 6.01 -18.30 -10.45
C LEU A 87 7.18 -19.08 -9.85
N ILE A 88 7.09 -19.45 -8.57
CA ILE A 88 8.12 -20.22 -7.88
C ILE A 88 8.23 -21.63 -8.47
N LEU A 89 7.12 -22.36 -8.58
CA LEU A 89 7.11 -23.74 -9.07
C LEU A 89 7.42 -23.82 -10.57
N GLY A 90 6.97 -22.84 -11.34
CA GLY A 90 7.29 -22.67 -12.75
C GLY A 90 8.71 -22.16 -13.02
N LYS A 91 9.47 -21.82 -11.96
CA LYS A 91 10.84 -21.27 -12.04
C LYS A 91 10.93 -19.99 -12.88
N ASP A 92 9.87 -19.19 -12.90
CA ASP A 92 9.80 -17.90 -13.60
C ASP A 92 10.43 -16.80 -12.73
N TRP A 93 11.74 -16.92 -12.53
CA TRP A 93 12.56 -16.07 -11.65
C TRP A 93 12.51 -14.59 -12.02
N GLN A 94 12.45 -14.29 -13.31
CA GLN A 94 12.39 -12.92 -13.81
C GLN A 94 11.09 -12.22 -13.41
N ARG A 95 9.96 -12.93 -13.47
CA ARG A 95 8.68 -12.39 -13.03
C ARG A 95 8.52 -12.41 -11.52
N LEU A 96 9.16 -13.34 -10.82
CA LEU A 96 9.16 -13.37 -9.36
C LEU A 96 9.76 -12.09 -8.76
N ASP A 97 10.87 -11.60 -9.31
CA ASP A 97 11.50 -10.35 -8.87
C ASP A 97 10.70 -9.08 -9.24
N ARG A 98 9.64 -9.23 -10.03
CA ARG A 98 8.73 -8.15 -10.48
C ARG A 98 7.29 -8.38 -10.02
N PHE A 99 7.08 -9.21 -9.00
CA PHE A 99 5.76 -9.62 -8.52
C PHE A 99 5.03 -8.52 -7.72
N PRO A 100 3.69 -8.36 -7.86
CA PRO A 100 2.84 -9.00 -8.87
C PRO A 100 2.93 -8.32 -10.24
N GLY A 101 3.36 -7.05 -10.29
CA GLY A 101 3.45 -6.28 -11.53
C GLY A 101 2.09 -5.93 -12.11
N TRP A 102 1.05 -5.94 -11.28
CA TRP A 102 -0.34 -5.69 -11.67
C TRP A 102 -0.68 -4.20 -11.53
N THR A 103 -1.69 -3.76 -12.27
CA THR A 103 -2.35 -2.47 -12.05
C THR A 103 -3.19 -2.51 -10.78
N MET A 104 -3.50 -1.34 -10.20
CA MET A 104 -4.41 -1.27 -9.05
C MET A 104 -5.83 -1.76 -9.36
N GLN A 105 -6.24 -1.68 -10.63
CA GLN A 105 -7.49 -2.24 -11.11
C GLN A 105 -7.48 -3.78 -11.09
N GLU A 106 -6.38 -4.42 -11.45
CA GLU A 106 -6.24 -5.89 -11.43
C GLU A 106 -6.18 -6.46 -10.00
N ILE A 107 -5.63 -5.71 -9.05
CA ILE A 107 -5.60 -6.09 -7.63
C ILE A 107 -7.02 -6.07 -7.02
N ASN A 108 -7.89 -5.16 -7.48
CA ASN A 108 -9.20 -4.85 -6.88
C ASN A 108 -10.20 -6.05 -6.81
N PRO A 109 -10.46 -6.84 -7.88
CA PRO A 109 -11.37 -7.99 -7.82
C PRO A 109 -10.94 -9.04 -6.81
N THR A 110 -9.64 -9.21 -6.58
CA THR A 110 -9.13 -10.25 -5.68
C THR A 110 -9.46 -9.97 -4.21
N VAL A 111 -9.55 -8.69 -3.84
CA VAL A 111 -9.99 -8.25 -2.51
C VAL A 111 -11.50 -8.45 -2.34
N ARG A 112 -12.28 -8.17 -3.39
CA ARG A 112 -13.74 -8.38 -3.38
C ARG A 112 -14.10 -9.86 -3.25
N VAL A 113 -13.45 -10.74 -4.01
CA VAL A 113 -13.69 -12.19 -3.96
C VAL A 113 -13.29 -12.80 -2.61
N ALA A 114 -12.19 -12.33 -2.00
CA ALA A 114 -11.82 -12.76 -0.65
C ALA A 114 -12.91 -12.39 0.38
N GLY A 115 -13.55 -11.23 0.22
CA GLY A 115 -14.72 -10.85 1.03
C GLY A 115 -15.96 -11.69 0.76
N HIS A 116 -16.21 -12.07 -0.50
CA HIS A 116 -17.33 -12.94 -0.87
C HIS A 116 -17.23 -14.34 -0.24
N VAL A 117 -16.04 -14.94 -0.23
CA VAL A 117 -15.84 -16.30 0.32
C VAL A 117 -15.86 -16.31 1.85
N ALA A 118 -15.38 -15.24 2.50
CA ALA A 118 -15.39 -15.11 3.95
C ALA A 118 -16.79 -14.75 4.52
N GLY A 119 -17.68 -14.14 3.72
CA GLY A 119 -18.94 -13.56 4.19
C GLY A 119 -20.21 -14.42 4.08
N LYS A 120 -20.20 -15.55 3.36
CA LYS A 120 -21.33 -16.52 3.18
C LYS A 120 -22.75 -15.94 3.38
N SER A 121 -23.16 -14.95 2.59
CA SER A 121 -24.53 -14.43 2.61
C SER A 121 -24.96 -13.96 1.23
N GLU A 122 -25.95 -14.63 0.63
CA GLU A 122 -26.58 -14.26 -0.65
C GLU A 122 -27.23 -12.86 -0.59
N ALA A 123 -27.61 -12.37 0.59
CA ALA A 123 -28.12 -11.00 0.76
C ALA A 123 -27.02 -9.94 0.59
N LEU A 124 -25.76 -10.28 0.90
CA LEU A 124 -24.60 -9.42 0.62
C LEU A 124 -24.20 -9.45 -0.86
N GLU A 125 -24.59 -10.47 -1.63
CA GLU A 125 -24.29 -10.59 -3.07
C GLU A 125 -25.05 -9.55 -3.91
N GLY A 126 -26.31 -9.26 -3.56
CA GLY A 126 -27.10 -8.20 -4.21
C GLY A 126 -26.64 -6.78 -3.84
N LEU A 127 -26.13 -6.60 -2.62
CA LEU A 127 -25.65 -5.31 -2.11
C LEU A 127 -24.22 -5.00 -2.56
N ALA A 128 -23.28 -5.94 -2.56
CA ALA A 128 -21.90 -5.69 -3.03
C ALA A 128 -21.81 -5.39 -4.54
N ALA A 129 -22.77 -5.86 -5.34
CA ALA A 129 -22.87 -5.56 -6.77
C ALA A 129 -23.49 -4.19 -7.08
N SER A 130 -24.18 -3.56 -6.11
CA SER A 130 -24.88 -2.29 -6.32
C SER A 130 -24.39 -1.15 -5.42
N HIS A 131 -23.99 -1.41 -4.17
CA HIS A 131 -23.39 -0.48 -3.20
C HIS A 131 -22.56 -1.25 -2.16
N PRO A 132 -21.21 -1.30 -2.26
CA PRO A 132 -20.39 -1.93 -1.23
C PRO A 132 -20.44 -1.07 0.04
N GLY A 133 -21.23 -1.48 1.04
CA GLY A 133 -21.11 -0.93 2.40
C GLY A 133 -22.26 -0.08 2.93
N THR A 134 -23.53 -0.33 2.57
CA THR A 134 -24.64 0.26 3.32
C THR A 134 -24.51 -0.14 4.80
N PRO A 135 -24.48 0.81 5.76
CA PRO A 135 -24.45 0.50 7.18
C PRO A 135 -25.60 -0.48 7.48
N THR A 136 -25.32 -1.62 8.12
CA THR A 136 -26.40 -2.42 8.69
C THR A 136 -27.12 -1.49 9.67
N GLY A 137 -28.38 -1.14 9.38
CA GLY A 137 -29.11 0.06 9.87
C GLY A 137 -29.33 0.22 11.39
N SER A 138 -28.41 -0.22 12.22
CA SER A 138 -28.28 0.16 13.61
C SER A 138 -26.80 0.38 13.90
N THR A 139 -26.33 1.63 13.85
CA THR A 139 -25.16 2.02 14.65
C THR A 139 -25.42 1.47 16.05
N PRO A 140 -24.58 0.57 16.59
CA PRO A 140 -24.82 -0.02 17.89
C PRO A 140 -25.10 1.11 18.88
N LYS A 141 -26.31 1.14 19.45
CA LYS A 141 -26.62 2.08 20.53
C LYS A 141 -25.86 1.59 21.77
N GLY A 142 -24.60 1.97 21.89
CA GLY A 142 -23.73 1.59 22.99
C GLY A 142 -22.29 2.03 22.76
N SER A 143 -21.59 2.34 23.85
CA SER A 143 -20.16 2.64 23.83
C SER A 143 -19.37 1.42 23.37
N MET A 144 -18.37 1.63 22.51
CA MET A 144 -17.46 0.57 22.10
C MET A 144 -16.62 0.08 23.29
N SER A 145 -16.60 -1.23 23.51
CA SER A 145 -15.76 -1.87 24.54
C SER A 145 -14.31 -2.05 24.06
N THR A 146 -13.38 -2.20 25.00
CA THR A 146 -11.97 -2.52 24.73
C THR A 146 -11.84 -3.80 23.91
N ALA A 147 -12.67 -4.82 24.20
CA ALA A 147 -12.65 -6.09 23.46
C ALA A 147 -13.05 -5.91 21.99
N GLN A 148 -13.97 -4.99 21.69
CA GLN A 148 -14.37 -4.66 20.32
C GLN A 148 -13.33 -3.80 19.60
N ALA A 149 -12.62 -2.93 20.33
CA ALA A 149 -11.59 -2.07 19.75
C ALA A 149 -10.26 -2.80 19.48
N LYS A 150 -9.87 -3.72 20.36
CA LYS A 150 -8.56 -4.43 20.35
C LYS A 150 -8.13 -5.01 18.99
N PRO A 151 -9.01 -5.55 18.12
CA PRO A 151 -8.60 -6.02 16.80
C PRO A 151 -8.10 -4.93 15.86
N PHE A 152 -8.44 -3.67 16.13
CA PHE A 152 -8.25 -2.52 15.22
C PHE A 152 -7.36 -1.42 15.81
N ILE A 153 -7.09 -1.47 17.11
CA ILE A 153 -6.20 -0.54 17.81
C ILE A 153 -5.73 -1.13 19.14
N ASP A 154 -4.44 -0.98 19.43
CA ASP A 154 -3.77 -1.38 20.65
C ASP A 154 -3.81 -0.25 21.67
N LEU A 155 -4.46 -0.54 22.79
CA LEU A 155 -4.60 0.39 23.91
C LEU A 155 -3.60 0.07 25.03
N GLY A 156 -2.71 -0.90 24.81
CA GLY A 156 -1.77 -1.39 25.80
C GLY A 156 -2.49 -1.79 27.09
N PRO A 157 -2.14 -1.20 28.25
CA PRO A 157 -2.77 -1.51 29.52
C PRO A 157 -4.11 -0.78 29.76
N TYR A 158 -4.55 0.12 28.86
CA TYR A 158 -5.71 0.98 29.09
C TYR A 158 -7.03 0.37 28.62
N SER A 159 -8.13 0.85 29.19
CA SER A 159 -9.49 0.39 28.90
C SER A 159 -10.40 1.52 28.41
N LEU A 160 -11.39 1.16 27.57
CA LEU A 160 -12.52 2.00 27.13
C LEU A 160 -13.73 1.93 28.07
N GLU A 161 -13.69 1.08 29.10
CA GLU A 161 -14.77 0.95 30.09
C GLU A 161 -14.58 1.90 31.28
N HIS A 162 -13.37 2.44 31.47
CA HIS A 162 -13.02 3.27 32.62
C HIS A 162 -12.30 4.56 32.23
N ALA A 163 -12.48 5.59 33.06
CA ALA A 163 -11.69 6.81 32.95
C ALA A 163 -10.27 6.53 33.43
N GLU A 164 -9.27 6.98 32.68
CA GLU A 164 -7.86 6.71 32.96
C GLU A 164 -7.14 8.00 33.40
N LYS A 165 -6.24 7.88 34.37
CA LYS A 165 -5.32 8.95 34.76
C LYS A 165 -3.89 8.48 34.54
N ILE A 166 -3.25 9.02 33.51
CA ILE A 166 -1.96 8.54 33.02
C ILE A 166 -0.89 9.55 33.45
N ASN A 167 0.08 9.11 34.26
CA ASN A 167 1.15 9.99 34.73
C ASN A 167 2.45 9.76 33.93
N LEU A 168 2.79 10.72 33.10
CA LEU A 168 3.99 10.71 32.26
C LEU A 168 5.20 11.40 32.91
N ASN A 169 5.08 11.84 34.18
CA ASN A 169 6.20 12.46 34.90
C ASN A 169 7.25 11.46 35.40
N LYS A 170 6.92 10.16 35.40
CA LYS A 170 7.83 9.07 35.80
C LYS A 170 8.30 8.33 34.54
N PRO A 171 9.49 7.70 34.53
CA PRO A 171 9.90 6.82 33.42
C PRO A 171 8.94 5.65 33.19
N SER A 172 8.85 5.15 31.96
CA SER A 172 8.06 3.95 31.65
C SER A 172 8.49 2.74 32.47
N GLN A 173 7.52 1.90 32.83
CA GLN A 173 7.73 0.60 33.49
C GLN A 173 7.40 -0.58 32.55
N LEU A 174 7.07 -0.28 31.28
CA LEU A 174 6.84 -1.31 30.28
C LEU A 174 8.15 -2.08 30.01
N PRO A 175 8.08 -3.35 29.60
CA PRO A 175 9.27 -4.11 29.22
C PRO A 175 10.02 -3.41 28.09
N GLY A 176 11.33 -3.62 28.00
CA GLY A 176 12.13 -3.21 26.85
C GLY A 176 11.89 -4.12 25.63
N PHE A 177 12.51 -3.77 24.51
CA PHE A 177 12.40 -4.50 23.23
C PHE A 177 12.72 -6.00 23.38
N ARG A 178 11.94 -6.86 22.72
CA ARG A 178 12.13 -8.32 22.72
C ARG A 178 12.18 -8.85 21.29
N ARG A 179 13.29 -9.48 20.91
CA ARG A 179 13.48 -10.07 19.57
C ARG A 179 12.62 -11.32 19.33
N ASN A 180 12.37 -12.10 20.37
CA ASN A 180 11.81 -13.46 20.24
C ASN A 180 10.41 -13.50 19.61
N ASP A 181 9.66 -12.41 19.67
CA ASP A 181 8.29 -12.33 19.14
C ASP A 181 8.24 -11.75 17.71
N LEU A 182 9.36 -11.22 17.21
CA LEU A 182 9.45 -10.54 15.91
C LEU A 182 10.10 -11.41 14.84
N VAL A 183 11.00 -12.30 15.25
CA VAL A 183 11.86 -13.05 14.34
C VAL A 183 11.44 -14.52 14.32
N THR A 184 11.08 -15.02 13.14
CA THR A 184 10.69 -16.42 12.91
C THR A 184 11.73 -17.12 12.04
N ASP A 185 12.31 -18.21 12.53
CA ASP A 185 13.18 -19.10 11.74
C ASP A 185 12.32 -19.98 10.83
N LEU A 186 12.56 -19.92 9.53
CA LEU A 186 11.87 -20.71 8.50
C LEU A 186 12.71 -21.90 8.00
N GLY A 187 13.89 -22.11 8.58
CA GLY A 187 14.82 -23.16 8.22
C GLY A 187 15.71 -22.79 7.03
N THR A 188 16.72 -23.63 6.79
CA THR A 188 17.68 -23.49 5.68
C THR A 188 18.36 -22.10 5.60
N GLY A 189 18.54 -21.46 6.76
CA GLY A 189 19.15 -20.13 6.86
C GLY A 189 18.23 -18.98 6.47
N VAL A 190 16.91 -19.21 6.35
CA VAL A 190 15.91 -18.17 6.12
C VAL A 190 15.26 -17.78 7.42
N VAL A 191 15.26 -16.49 7.69
CA VAL A 191 14.62 -15.87 8.84
C VAL A 191 13.64 -14.82 8.34
N ARG A 192 12.47 -14.70 8.98
CA ARG A 192 11.49 -13.65 8.74
C ARG A 192 11.45 -12.69 9.93
N GLY A 193 11.36 -11.40 9.65
CA GLY A 193 11.27 -10.32 10.64
C GLY A 193 12.60 -9.60 10.77
N ASP A 194 12.50 -8.33 11.18
CA ASP A 194 13.64 -7.44 11.25
C ASP A 194 14.32 -7.50 12.63
N ASP A 195 15.60 -7.15 12.63
CA ASP A 195 16.41 -7.10 13.84
C ASP A 195 16.15 -5.82 14.67
N ALA A 196 16.67 -5.77 15.89
CA ALA A 196 16.55 -4.57 16.72
C ALA A 196 17.33 -3.40 16.11
N ASN A 197 16.70 -2.22 16.01
CA ASN A 197 17.42 -1.00 15.66
C ASN A 197 18.27 -0.55 16.86
N PRO A 198 19.61 -0.54 16.77
CA PRO A 198 20.47 -0.26 17.92
C PRO A 198 20.28 1.15 18.50
N LYS A 199 19.74 2.09 17.71
CA LYS A 199 19.46 3.46 18.15
C LYS A 199 18.07 3.60 18.78
N LEU A 200 17.08 2.84 18.30
CA LEU A 200 15.67 3.03 18.64
C LEU A 200 15.14 1.98 19.63
N ALA A 201 15.62 0.73 19.57
CA ALA A 201 15.25 -0.33 20.50
C ALA A 201 15.50 0.01 21.99
N PRO A 202 16.56 0.75 22.38
CA PRO A 202 16.71 1.22 23.76
C PRO A 202 15.58 2.14 24.24
N LEU A 203 14.83 2.76 23.32
CA LEU A 203 13.70 3.64 23.61
C LEU A 203 12.35 2.89 23.61
N HIS A 204 12.33 1.58 23.39
CA HIS A 204 11.09 0.80 23.18
C HIS A 204 10.06 1.01 24.30
N SER A 205 10.45 0.87 25.57
CA SER A 205 9.49 0.94 26.69
C SER A 205 8.81 2.32 26.79
N GLU A 206 9.53 3.38 26.45
CA GLU A 206 9.02 4.75 26.46
C GLU A 206 8.20 5.03 25.20
N SER A 207 8.64 4.50 24.04
CA SER A 207 7.93 4.62 22.76
C SER A 207 6.60 3.88 22.79
N GLN A 208 6.56 2.64 23.29
CA GLN A 208 5.34 1.87 23.47
C GLN A 208 4.37 2.61 24.39
N ARG A 209 4.88 3.16 25.50
CA ARG A 209 4.04 3.95 26.43
C ARG A 209 3.40 5.15 25.72
N ILE A 210 4.16 5.90 24.93
CA ILE A 210 3.59 7.05 24.21
C ILE A 210 2.59 6.60 23.15
N ALA A 211 2.87 5.51 22.41
CA ALA A 211 1.93 4.93 21.45
C ALA A 211 0.60 4.54 22.12
N ASP A 212 0.64 3.77 23.22
CA ASP A 212 -0.54 3.35 23.99
C ASP A 212 -1.38 4.56 24.45
N VAL A 213 -0.70 5.61 24.94
CA VAL A 213 -1.36 6.82 25.44
C VAL A 213 -2.01 7.60 24.31
N LEU A 214 -1.32 7.80 23.19
CA LEU A 214 -1.90 8.53 22.05
C LEU A 214 -3.05 7.75 21.40
N ASN A 215 -2.95 6.42 21.31
CA ASN A 215 -4.06 5.56 20.91
C ASN A 215 -5.26 5.76 21.85
N ARG A 216 -5.04 5.65 23.17
CA ARG A 216 -6.12 5.81 24.16
C ARG A 216 -6.73 7.20 24.17
N LEU A 217 -5.93 8.26 24.04
CA LEU A 217 -6.40 9.64 23.98
C LEU A 217 -7.19 9.92 22.70
N SER A 218 -6.79 9.32 21.56
CA SER A 218 -7.54 9.44 20.30
C SER A 218 -8.98 8.95 20.48
N LEU A 219 -9.16 7.83 21.19
CA LEU A 219 -10.47 7.23 21.40
C LEU A 219 -11.35 7.92 22.46
N ASN A 220 -10.89 9.00 23.10
CA ASN A 220 -11.76 9.81 23.96
C ASN A 220 -12.92 10.45 23.19
N ALA A 221 -12.81 10.59 21.87
CA ALA A 221 -13.85 11.13 21.02
C ALA A 221 -14.90 10.08 20.58
N LEU A 222 -14.72 8.80 20.93
CA LEU A 222 -15.75 7.79 20.68
C LEU A 222 -16.96 8.01 21.59
N ASP A 223 -18.15 7.82 21.04
CA ASP A 223 -19.41 7.99 21.77
C ASP A 223 -19.45 7.09 23.02
N GLY A 224 -19.62 7.72 24.18
CA GLY A 224 -19.73 7.03 25.48
C GLY A 224 -18.41 6.49 26.04
N ALA A 225 -17.27 6.72 25.38
CA ALA A 225 -15.97 6.37 25.96
C ALA A 225 -15.66 7.28 27.17
N PRO A 226 -15.36 6.73 28.36
CA PRO A 226 -14.89 7.53 29.49
C PRO A 226 -13.59 8.25 29.15
N THR A 227 -13.39 9.44 29.71
CA THR A 227 -12.22 10.26 29.39
C THR A 227 -10.95 9.72 30.05
N ALA A 228 -9.94 9.41 29.23
CA ALA A 228 -8.56 9.27 29.66
C ALA A 228 -7.87 10.64 29.71
N THR A 229 -7.06 10.89 30.73
CA THR A 229 -6.29 12.13 30.89
C THR A 229 -4.82 11.81 31.12
N ALA A 230 -3.95 12.28 30.24
CA ALA A 230 -2.50 12.22 30.43
C ALA A 230 -1.99 13.46 31.17
N GLN A 231 -0.99 13.29 32.02
CA GLN A 231 -0.38 14.36 32.79
C GLN A 231 1.14 14.40 32.59
N ILE A 232 1.66 15.55 32.21
CA ILE A 232 3.11 15.83 32.13
C ILE A 232 3.40 17.26 32.59
N ALA A 233 4.42 17.44 33.43
CA ALA A 233 4.86 18.73 33.95
C ALA A 233 3.71 19.60 34.51
N GLY A 234 2.74 18.97 35.20
CA GLY A 234 1.57 19.64 35.77
C GLY A 234 0.45 19.98 34.77
N LYS A 235 0.66 19.76 33.47
CA LYS A 235 -0.37 19.92 32.43
C LYS A 235 -1.17 18.65 32.25
N HIS A 236 -2.47 18.80 31.98
CA HIS A 236 -3.40 17.70 31.70
C HIS A 236 -3.86 17.77 30.25
N SER A 237 -3.84 16.63 29.57
CA SER A 237 -4.20 16.50 28.15
C SER A 237 -5.21 15.38 27.97
N THR A 238 -6.29 15.66 27.25
CA THR A 238 -7.37 14.70 26.94
C THR A 238 -7.45 14.38 25.45
N THR A 239 -6.58 14.95 24.62
CA THR A 239 -6.46 14.65 23.20
C THR A 239 -4.99 14.45 22.81
N PRO A 240 -4.70 13.72 21.72
CA PRO A 240 -3.34 13.52 21.21
C PRO A 240 -2.58 14.84 20.99
N GLU A 241 -3.20 15.81 20.33
CA GLU A 241 -2.60 17.09 20.00
C GLU A 241 -2.34 17.96 21.25
N ALA A 242 -3.22 17.89 22.25
CA ALA A 242 -3.00 18.54 23.54
C ALA A 242 -1.84 17.91 24.31
N LEU A 243 -1.59 16.60 24.15
CA LEU A 243 -0.42 15.95 24.75
C LEU A 243 0.87 16.38 24.05
N VAL A 244 0.87 16.44 22.71
CA VAL A 244 2.03 16.94 21.94
C VAL A 244 2.34 18.40 22.30
N GLN A 245 1.33 19.26 22.43
CA GLN A 245 1.54 20.63 22.90
C GLN A 245 2.11 20.68 24.32
N ALA A 246 1.59 19.85 25.25
CA ALA A 246 2.10 19.80 26.62
C ALA A 246 3.56 19.28 26.70
N LEU A 247 3.96 18.36 25.82
CA LEU A 247 5.35 17.93 25.66
C LEU A 247 6.24 19.11 25.23
N MET A 248 5.84 19.86 24.20
CA MET A 248 6.59 21.03 23.73
C MET A 248 6.72 22.10 24.81
N ASP A 249 5.62 22.42 25.48
CA ASP A 249 5.60 23.42 26.56
C ASP A 249 6.43 23.03 27.78
N SER A 250 6.72 21.73 27.94
CA SER A 250 7.59 21.20 29.01
C SER A 250 9.06 21.07 28.59
N GLY A 251 9.42 21.64 27.44
CA GLY A 251 10.81 21.70 26.95
C GLY A 251 11.21 20.51 26.08
N HIS A 252 10.27 19.72 25.56
CA HIS A 252 10.57 18.69 24.57
C HIS A 252 10.58 19.29 23.16
N THR A 253 11.43 18.75 22.29
CA THR A 253 11.30 18.94 20.84
C THR A 253 10.45 17.81 20.29
N VAL A 254 9.43 18.15 19.52
CA VAL A 254 8.60 17.19 18.78
C VAL A 254 8.70 17.52 17.29
N THR A 255 9.15 16.55 16.51
CA THR A 255 9.14 16.61 15.04
C THR A 255 8.22 15.51 14.54
N VAL A 256 7.36 15.82 13.58
CA VAL A 256 6.53 14.82 12.89
C VAL A 256 6.95 14.77 11.43
N SER A 257 7.30 13.60 10.91
CA SER A 257 7.74 13.44 9.53
C SER A 257 6.74 12.63 8.71
N ASP A 258 6.44 13.05 7.47
CA ASP A 258 5.85 12.19 6.43
C ASP A 258 6.98 11.31 5.88
N ALA A 259 7.11 10.09 6.42
CA ALA A 259 8.18 9.17 6.08
C ALA A 259 7.74 8.18 5.01
N ARG A 260 8.66 7.86 4.09
CA ARG A 260 8.38 7.04 2.91
C ARG A 260 9.49 6.02 2.71
N TYR A 261 9.06 4.78 2.49
CA TYR A 261 9.89 3.59 2.33
C TYR A 261 9.42 2.82 1.10
N PHE A 262 10.29 2.04 0.47
CA PHE A 262 9.78 0.93 -0.34
C PHE A 262 9.18 -0.13 0.59
N ALA A 263 7.94 -0.51 0.34
CA ALA A 263 7.29 -1.54 1.13
C ALA A 263 7.95 -2.90 0.88
N ASN A 264 8.38 -3.56 1.97
CA ASN A 264 8.96 -4.90 1.96
C ASN A 264 7.92 -5.92 2.42
N PHE A 265 7.61 -6.88 1.57
CA PHE A 265 6.50 -7.79 1.79
C PHE A 265 6.93 -9.11 2.41
N GLY A 266 8.24 -9.36 2.44
CA GLY A 266 8.81 -10.57 3.00
C GLY A 266 9.41 -10.35 4.38
N HIS A 267 10.12 -9.23 4.58
CA HIS A 267 11.05 -9.04 5.71
C HIS A 267 11.92 -10.29 5.91
N PHE A 268 12.39 -10.89 4.81
CA PHE A 268 13.21 -12.09 4.87
C PHE A 268 14.68 -11.72 4.94
N HIS A 269 15.44 -12.54 5.65
CA HIS A 269 16.88 -12.60 5.62
C HIS A 269 17.30 -14.01 5.21
N TYR A 270 18.24 -14.12 4.28
CA TYR A 270 18.79 -15.39 3.81
C TYR A 270 20.29 -15.45 4.05
N LYS A 271 20.74 -16.38 4.91
CA LYS A 271 22.16 -16.54 5.29
C LYS A 271 22.80 -15.22 5.77
N GLY A 272 22.03 -14.37 6.45
CA GLY A 272 22.48 -13.06 6.95
C GLY A 272 22.39 -11.91 5.94
N HIS A 273 21.86 -12.13 4.73
CA HIS A 273 21.60 -11.10 3.74
C HIS A 273 20.12 -10.70 3.73
N ASP A 274 19.83 -9.41 3.58
CA ASP A 274 18.47 -8.90 3.34
C ASP A 274 17.92 -9.46 2.03
N VAL A 275 16.67 -9.91 2.03
CA VAL A 275 16.01 -10.38 0.82
C VAL A 275 15.13 -9.27 0.26
N MET A 276 15.46 -8.82 -0.93
CA MET A 276 14.67 -7.83 -1.66
C MET A 276 13.37 -8.46 -2.15
N MET A 277 12.26 -8.08 -1.51
CA MET A 277 10.89 -8.50 -1.84
C MET A 277 9.93 -7.30 -1.94
N PRO A 278 10.15 -6.38 -2.90
CA PRO A 278 9.19 -5.31 -3.20
C PRO A 278 7.89 -5.87 -3.75
N PHE A 279 6.78 -5.17 -3.49
CA PHE A 279 5.52 -5.42 -4.19
C PHE A 279 5.35 -4.42 -5.32
N TRP A 280 5.37 -4.93 -6.54
CA TRP A 280 5.36 -4.11 -7.74
C TRP A 280 3.95 -3.78 -8.21
N VAL A 281 3.70 -2.50 -8.43
CA VAL A 281 2.48 -2.01 -9.08
C VAL A 281 2.83 -1.39 -10.42
N SER A 282 2.02 -1.67 -11.42
CA SER A 282 2.09 -1.04 -12.73
C SER A 282 1.54 0.39 -12.67
N SER A 283 2.36 1.36 -13.06
CA SER A 283 1.98 2.78 -13.13
C SER A 283 1.19 3.15 -14.39
N GLU A 284 1.04 2.20 -15.32
CA GLU A 284 0.50 2.43 -16.66
C GLU A 284 1.26 3.49 -17.50
N ILE A 285 2.48 3.84 -17.08
CA ILE A 285 3.41 4.70 -17.82
C ILE A 285 4.33 3.82 -18.66
N LYS A 286 4.44 4.10 -19.96
CA LYS A 286 5.34 3.35 -20.83
C LYS A 286 6.78 3.80 -20.61
N ILE A 287 7.70 2.85 -20.48
CA ILE A 287 9.14 3.17 -20.43
C ILE A 287 9.60 3.53 -21.85
N PRO A 288 10.15 4.74 -22.08
CA PRO A 288 10.61 5.18 -23.40
C PRO A 288 11.52 4.17 -24.10
N GLY A 289 11.32 3.98 -25.40
CA GLY A 289 12.09 3.02 -26.20
C GLY A 289 11.73 1.55 -26.00
N THR A 290 10.81 1.22 -25.08
CA THR A 290 10.39 -0.17 -24.80
C THR A 290 8.89 -0.38 -25.02
N LYS A 291 8.41 -1.63 -24.90
CA LYS A 291 6.98 -1.95 -24.77
C LYS A 291 6.53 -2.14 -23.32
N ARG A 292 7.48 -2.07 -22.37
CA ARG A 292 7.25 -2.32 -20.94
C ARG A 292 6.55 -1.12 -20.31
N THR A 293 5.75 -1.41 -19.30
CA THR A 293 5.25 -0.42 -18.36
C THR A 293 6.25 -0.23 -17.23
N LEU A 294 6.38 1.00 -16.74
CA LEU A 294 7.09 1.29 -15.49
C LEU A 294 6.35 0.59 -14.35
N LEU A 295 7.00 -0.41 -13.78
CA LEU A 295 6.61 -0.96 -12.50
C LEU A 295 7.30 -0.14 -11.41
N VAL A 296 6.58 0.12 -10.33
CA VAL A 296 7.06 0.88 -9.19
C VAL A 296 6.83 0.03 -7.94
N PRO A 297 7.82 -0.16 -7.07
CA PRO A 297 7.57 -0.76 -5.76
C PRO A 297 6.58 0.13 -5.00
N VAL A 298 5.56 -0.47 -4.40
CA VAL A 298 4.61 0.27 -3.58
C VAL A 298 5.35 0.98 -2.45
N SER A 299 4.99 2.23 -2.21
CA SER A 299 5.44 2.99 -1.06
C SER A 299 4.75 2.48 0.21
N HIS A 300 5.51 2.26 1.28
CA HIS A 300 4.99 2.33 2.64
C HIS A 300 5.17 3.77 3.12
N ALA A 301 4.09 4.38 3.60
CA ALA A 301 4.16 5.72 4.15
C ALA A 301 3.48 5.77 5.51
N GLU A 302 4.08 6.56 6.40
CA GLU A 302 3.63 6.74 7.77
C GLU A 302 3.99 8.14 8.28
N TYR A 303 3.34 8.56 9.36
CA TYR A 303 3.81 9.70 10.13
C TYR A 303 4.72 9.22 11.26
N GLU A 304 5.86 9.86 11.45
CA GLU A 304 6.82 9.51 12.50
C GLU A 304 7.00 10.64 13.49
N TRP A 305 6.80 10.40 14.78
CA TRP A 305 7.08 11.36 15.84
C TRP A 305 8.44 11.07 16.45
N GLN A 306 9.32 12.06 16.36
CA GLN A 306 10.58 12.08 17.09
C GLN A 306 10.45 13.03 18.28
N ILE A 307 10.33 12.46 19.48
CA ILE A 307 10.16 13.20 20.73
C ILE A 307 11.46 13.15 21.52
N ARG A 308 12.05 14.30 21.83
CA ARG A 308 13.28 14.40 22.63
C ARG A 308 13.12 15.45 23.72
N GLY A 309 13.65 15.17 24.91
CA GLY A 309 13.61 16.15 26.00
C GLY A 309 13.91 15.58 27.38
N PRO A 310 13.60 16.33 28.44
CA PRO A 310 14.08 16.05 29.79
C PRO A 310 13.43 14.83 30.45
N ARG A 311 12.24 14.40 30.00
CA ARG A 311 11.48 13.31 30.65
C ARG A 311 11.19 12.15 29.71
N ILE A 312 10.87 12.45 28.46
CA ILE A 312 10.41 11.47 27.47
C ILE A 312 11.29 11.55 26.24
N ASN A 313 11.80 10.39 25.83
CA ASN A 313 12.50 10.22 24.56
C ASN A 313 11.88 9.00 23.88
N ALA A 314 11.20 9.23 22.76
CA ALA A 314 10.39 8.22 22.08
C ALA A 314 10.43 8.40 20.56
N ASN A 315 10.35 7.28 19.85
CA ASN A 315 10.11 7.22 18.41
C ASN A 315 8.91 6.33 18.15
N ILE A 316 7.87 6.91 17.59
CA ILE A 316 6.64 6.20 17.25
C ILE A 316 6.23 6.58 15.85
N SER A 317 5.49 5.70 15.19
CA SER A 317 4.87 6.00 13.91
C SER A 317 3.37 5.77 13.97
N TRP A 318 2.64 6.29 12.99
CA TRP A 318 1.21 6.04 12.81
C TRP A 318 0.91 5.81 11.34
N TYR A 319 0.16 4.73 11.07
CA TYR A 319 -0.36 4.41 9.75
C TYR A 319 -1.53 3.42 9.87
N PHE A 320 -2.29 3.28 8.78
CA PHE A 320 -3.28 2.21 8.63
C PHE A 320 -2.58 0.94 8.12
N GLY A 321 -2.35 -0.02 9.01
CA GLY A 321 -1.56 -1.21 8.72
C GLY A 321 -2.34 -2.32 8.03
N ILE A 322 -1.60 -3.23 7.40
CA ILE A 322 -2.09 -4.47 6.79
C ILE A 322 -2.82 -5.40 7.77
N ASP A 323 -2.58 -5.23 9.06
CA ASP A 323 -3.28 -5.92 10.16
C ASP A 323 -4.69 -5.36 10.39
N GLY A 324 -5.07 -4.33 9.64
CA GLY A 324 -6.37 -3.66 9.74
C GLY A 324 -6.44 -2.66 10.89
N LYS A 325 -5.29 -2.25 11.44
CA LYS A 325 -5.25 -1.30 12.55
C LYS A 325 -4.78 0.09 12.13
N ALA A 326 -5.45 1.14 12.61
CA ALA A 326 -5.08 2.54 12.42
C ALA A 326 -4.60 3.14 13.74
N GLU A 327 -3.32 2.93 14.07
CA GLU A 327 -2.77 3.13 15.41
C GLU A 327 -1.36 3.71 15.41
N PHE A 328 -0.98 4.32 16.53
CA PHE A 328 0.39 4.64 16.87
C PHE A 328 1.13 3.35 17.26
N ARG A 329 2.37 3.20 16.78
CA ARG A 329 3.24 2.02 16.91
C ARG A 329 4.66 2.42 17.27
N THR A 330 5.47 1.49 17.74
CA THR A 330 6.89 1.71 17.96
C THR A 330 7.69 1.57 16.66
N MET A 331 8.85 2.22 16.58
CA MET A 331 9.78 2.17 15.44
C MET A 331 11.15 1.59 15.84
N ASP A 332 11.16 0.46 16.54
CA ASP A 332 12.37 -0.10 17.15
C ASP A 332 12.99 -1.26 16.36
N THR A 333 12.45 -1.57 15.20
CA THR A 333 13.02 -2.52 14.24
C THR A 333 13.97 -1.83 13.27
N LEU A 334 14.97 -2.57 12.81
CA LEU A 334 15.96 -2.11 11.84
C LEU A 334 15.45 -2.39 10.43
N ASP A 335 15.14 -1.34 9.68
CA ASP A 335 14.76 -1.47 8.28
C ASP A 335 15.90 -2.06 7.44
N GLN A 336 15.52 -2.85 6.44
CA GLN A 336 16.46 -3.40 5.47
C GLN A 336 17.02 -2.27 4.59
N SER A 337 18.33 -2.27 4.36
CA SER A 337 19.01 -1.13 3.73
C SER A 337 18.46 -0.74 2.34
N TRP A 338 17.88 -1.69 1.60
CA TRP A 338 17.34 -1.46 0.27
C TRP A 338 15.96 -0.77 0.26
N VAL A 339 15.24 -0.72 1.40
CA VAL A 339 13.94 -0.04 1.45
C VAL A 339 14.06 1.48 1.41
N LEU A 340 15.25 2.00 1.74
CA LEU A 340 15.57 3.42 1.87
C LEU A 340 14.66 4.13 2.89
N ASP A 341 14.82 5.45 3.04
CA ASP A 341 13.97 6.30 3.88
C ASP A 341 14.03 7.73 3.33
N ARG A 342 12.86 8.37 3.24
CA ARG A 342 12.75 9.81 2.99
C ARG A 342 11.64 10.41 3.84
N HIS A 343 12.03 11.39 4.66
CA HIS A 343 11.10 12.36 5.24
C HIS A 343 10.71 13.39 4.18
N ALA A 344 9.59 13.17 3.50
CA ALA A 344 9.12 14.03 2.42
C ALA A 344 8.74 15.44 2.92
N HIS A 345 8.20 15.50 4.14
CA HIS A 345 7.88 16.73 4.85
C HIS A 345 8.20 16.56 6.33
N GLU A 346 8.66 17.63 6.98
CA GLU A 346 8.81 17.70 8.44
C GLU A 346 7.91 18.80 9.00
N TYR A 347 7.11 18.45 10.01
CA TYR A 347 6.20 19.33 10.71
C TYR A 347 6.71 19.58 12.14
N ARG A 348 6.69 20.84 12.57
CA ARG A 348 7.18 21.30 13.87
C ARG A 348 6.20 22.30 14.47
N GLY A 349 6.23 22.49 15.79
CA GLY A 349 5.39 23.48 16.46
C GLY A 349 3.90 23.24 16.20
N ALA A 350 3.19 24.28 15.73
CA ALA A 350 1.75 24.20 15.45
C ALA A 350 1.41 23.15 14.38
N ASP A 351 2.27 22.95 13.38
CA ASP A 351 2.01 21.98 12.32
C ASP A 351 2.12 20.54 12.84
N ALA A 352 3.07 20.27 13.76
CA ALA A 352 3.16 18.98 14.44
C ALA A 352 1.90 18.67 15.25
N VAL A 353 1.33 19.68 15.92
CA VAL A 353 0.07 19.58 16.67
C VAL A 353 -1.10 19.30 15.72
N GLU A 354 -1.17 20.00 14.59
CA GLU A 354 -2.24 19.81 13.60
C GLU A 354 -2.19 18.41 12.96
N VAL A 355 -1.01 17.93 12.54
CA VAL A 355 -0.87 16.56 12.03
C VAL A 355 -1.29 15.54 13.09
N THR A 356 -0.90 15.75 14.34
CA THR A 356 -1.30 14.87 15.45
C THR A 356 -2.82 14.86 15.67
N ARG A 357 -3.49 16.02 15.56
CA ARG A 357 -4.96 16.13 15.66
C ARG A 357 -5.64 15.35 14.55
N LEU A 358 -5.16 15.52 13.31
CA LEU A 358 -5.73 14.85 12.13
C LEU A 358 -5.56 13.34 12.24
N VAL A 359 -4.41 12.86 12.68
CA VAL A 359 -4.14 11.45 12.94
C VAL A 359 -5.06 10.88 14.02
N GLY A 360 -5.25 11.58 15.14
CA GLY A 360 -6.18 11.15 16.18
C GLY A 360 -7.62 11.04 15.68
N ARG A 361 -8.07 11.97 14.83
CA ARG A 361 -9.38 11.89 14.16
C ARG A 361 -9.47 10.75 13.17
N MET A 362 -8.40 10.46 12.44
CA MET A 362 -8.34 9.32 11.54
C MET A 362 -8.57 8.02 12.30
N SER A 363 -7.87 7.80 13.43
CA SER A 363 -8.09 6.62 14.27
C SER A 363 -9.55 6.46 14.69
N VAL A 364 -10.22 7.54 15.09
CA VAL A 364 -11.66 7.52 15.43
C VAL A 364 -12.53 7.14 14.23
N ALA A 365 -12.28 7.74 13.07
CA ALA A 365 -13.03 7.43 11.85
C ALA A 365 -12.87 5.96 11.45
N TYR A 366 -11.65 5.41 11.48
CA TYR A 366 -11.43 3.98 11.26
C TYR A 366 -12.22 3.13 12.27
N MET A 367 -12.26 3.49 13.56
CA MET A 367 -13.07 2.77 14.55
C MET A 367 -14.58 2.80 14.22
N HIS A 368 -15.12 3.93 13.77
CA HIS A 368 -16.51 3.99 13.29
C HIS A 368 -16.73 3.08 12.08
N GLN A 369 -15.78 3.06 11.13
CA GLN A 369 -15.83 2.16 9.97
C GLN A 369 -15.85 0.69 10.39
N HIS A 370 -14.98 0.28 11.31
CA HIS A 370 -14.95 -1.09 11.82
C HIS A 370 -16.22 -1.46 12.59
N SER A 371 -16.79 -0.51 13.34
CA SER A 371 -18.06 -0.74 14.04
C SER A 371 -19.23 -0.89 13.08
N ALA A 372 -19.28 -0.08 12.02
CA ALA A 372 -20.34 -0.13 11.02
C ALA A 372 -20.19 -1.34 10.08
N ARG A 373 -18.95 -1.80 9.86
CA ARG A 373 -18.60 -2.80 8.85
C ARG A 373 -17.59 -3.82 9.41
N PRO A 374 -17.93 -4.56 10.48
CA PRO A 374 -17.00 -5.46 11.18
C PRO A 374 -16.54 -6.66 10.34
N THR A 375 -17.25 -6.95 9.25
CA THR A 375 -16.96 -8.04 8.31
C THR A 375 -16.07 -7.62 7.15
N LEU A 376 -15.55 -6.38 7.13
CA LEU A 376 -14.62 -5.96 6.10
C LEU A 376 -13.41 -6.91 6.05
N PRO A 377 -13.08 -7.46 4.88
CA PRO A 377 -11.93 -8.33 4.71
C PRO A 377 -10.68 -7.62 5.21
N PHE A 378 -9.84 -8.35 5.95
CA PHE A 378 -8.52 -7.84 6.36
C PHE A 378 -8.60 -6.55 7.20
N GLY A 379 -9.66 -6.40 7.99
CA GLY A 379 -9.91 -5.15 8.72
C GLY A 379 -10.07 -3.95 7.79
N GLY A 380 -10.54 -4.15 6.56
CA GLY A 380 -10.72 -3.07 5.60
C GLY A 380 -9.46 -2.63 4.88
N TYR A 381 -8.31 -3.29 5.03
CA TYR A 381 -7.14 -2.97 4.19
C TYR A 381 -7.50 -3.09 2.69
N TYR A 382 -6.98 -2.18 1.87
CA TYR A 382 -7.45 -1.79 0.53
C TYR A 382 -8.80 -1.07 0.47
N ALA A 383 -9.84 -1.57 1.15
CA ALA A 383 -11.19 -0.98 1.10
C ALA A 383 -11.24 0.41 1.74
N LEU A 384 -10.75 0.53 2.97
CA LEU A 384 -10.61 1.77 3.73
C LEU A 384 -9.27 2.47 3.44
N GLY A 385 -8.48 1.96 2.49
CA GLY A 385 -7.16 2.47 2.14
C GLY A 385 -6.03 1.46 2.41
N VAL A 386 -4.81 1.88 2.11
CA VAL A 386 -3.56 1.27 2.57
C VAL A 386 -2.80 2.27 3.46
N CYS A 387 -1.63 1.90 3.97
CA CYS A 387 -0.83 2.73 4.88
C CYS A 387 -0.68 4.20 4.43
N GLN A 388 -0.52 4.43 3.13
CA GLN A 388 -0.31 5.76 2.59
C GLN A 388 -1.57 6.59 2.32
N ASP A 389 -2.78 6.03 2.30
CA ASP A 389 -4.00 6.80 1.98
C ASP A 389 -4.25 7.91 3.00
N SER A 390 -4.17 7.57 4.29
CA SER A 390 -4.33 8.54 5.37
C SER A 390 -3.19 9.56 5.41
N VAL A 391 -1.96 9.14 5.10
CA VAL A 391 -0.80 10.03 4.97
C VAL A 391 -1.01 11.01 3.82
N ALA A 392 -1.43 10.55 2.64
CA ALA A 392 -1.72 11.36 1.46
C ALA A 392 -2.84 12.38 1.72
N ALA A 393 -3.85 11.99 2.51
CA ALA A 393 -4.98 12.84 2.85
C ALA A 393 -4.55 14.01 3.75
N ILE A 394 -3.73 13.72 4.75
CA ILE A 394 -3.15 14.74 5.62
C ILE A 394 -2.11 15.58 4.87
N GLU A 395 -1.23 14.97 4.06
CA GLU A 395 -0.26 15.67 3.20
C GLU A 395 -0.98 16.71 2.32
N LYS A 396 -2.09 16.30 1.69
CA LYS A 396 -2.89 17.21 0.86
C LYS A 396 -3.48 18.36 1.65
N LYS A 397 -3.92 18.13 2.87
CA LYS A 397 -4.42 19.19 3.75
C LYS A 397 -3.32 20.16 4.15
N MET A 398 -2.14 19.66 4.48
CA MET A 398 -1.03 20.46 4.98
C MET A 398 -0.29 21.22 3.86
N THR A 399 -0.20 20.64 2.66
CA THR A 399 0.66 21.16 1.58
C THR A 399 -0.11 21.58 0.32
N GLY A 400 -1.40 21.23 0.23
CA GLY A 400 -2.21 21.40 -0.98
C GLY A 400 -2.01 20.31 -2.04
N LYS A 401 -1.08 19.36 -1.83
CA LYS A 401 -0.75 18.29 -2.80
C LYS A 401 -0.81 16.91 -2.16
N ALA A 402 -1.28 15.92 -2.93
CA ALA A 402 -1.14 14.51 -2.60
C ALA A 402 -0.11 13.90 -3.55
N THR A 403 1.03 13.46 -3.04
CA THR A 403 2.15 12.96 -3.83
C THR A 403 2.42 11.47 -3.64
N LEU A 404 1.64 10.79 -2.80
CA LEU A 404 1.73 9.34 -2.57
C LEU A 404 0.94 8.52 -3.61
N PHE A 405 1.42 7.32 -3.90
CA PHE A 405 0.85 6.36 -4.84
C PHE A 405 1.22 4.91 -4.45
N PRO A 406 0.29 3.93 -4.56
CA PRO A 406 -1.13 4.05 -4.88
C PRO A 406 -2.07 4.37 -3.70
N ASN A 407 -3.13 5.13 -3.96
CA ASN A 407 -4.22 5.38 -3.03
C ASN A 407 -5.43 4.50 -3.37
N THR A 408 -5.93 3.76 -2.39
CA THR A 408 -6.94 2.70 -2.58
C THR A 408 -8.26 2.93 -1.86
N ALA A 409 -8.32 3.90 -0.95
CA ALA A 409 -9.49 4.13 -0.11
C ALA A 409 -10.73 4.40 -0.97
N ASP A 410 -11.81 3.66 -0.70
CA ASP A 410 -13.10 3.90 -1.31
C ASP A 410 -13.83 5.00 -0.52
N GLY A 411 -13.94 6.19 -1.12
CA GLY A 411 -14.58 7.34 -0.48
C GLY A 411 -16.03 7.07 -0.08
N ALA A 412 -16.72 6.16 -0.77
CA ALA A 412 -18.09 5.78 -0.43
C ALA A 412 -18.22 5.05 0.91
N LEU A 413 -17.12 4.52 1.46
CA LEU A 413 -17.13 3.92 2.80
C LEU A 413 -16.97 4.99 3.90
N PHE A 414 -16.36 6.13 3.60
CA PHE A 414 -16.18 7.24 4.53
C PHE A 414 -17.40 8.17 4.51
N ASP A 415 -18.51 7.67 5.07
CA ASP A 415 -19.84 8.27 4.99
C ASP A 415 -20.43 8.67 6.36
N ASP A 416 -19.71 8.43 7.47
CA ASP A 416 -20.21 8.75 8.81
C ASP A 416 -20.22 10.26 9.05
N PRO A 417 -21.38 10.90 9.31
CA PRO A 417 -21.45 12.35 9.49
C PRO A 417 -20.67 12.86 10.71
N ARG A 418 -20.35 12.00 11.69
CA ARG A 418 -19.49 12.37 12.83
C ARG A 418 -18.05 12.64 12.40
N ASP A 419 -17.63 12.03 11.29
CA ASP A 419 -16.26 12.07 10.77
C ASP A 419 -16.12 12.98 9.54
N ALA A 420 -17.00 13.99 9.39
CA ALA A 420 -17.11 14.81 8.18
C ALA A 420 -15.78 15.41 7.68
N GLU A 421 -14.88 15.80 8.59
CA GLU A 421 -13.54 16.27 8.20
C GLU A 421 -12.70 15.14 7.57
N VAL A 422 -12.65 13.97 8.19
CA VAL A 422 -11.91 12.81 7.67
C VAL A 422 -12.51 12.34 6.34
N ASN A 423 -13.84 12.29 6.24
CA ASN A 423 -14.51 11.95 4.99
C ASN A 423 -14.11 12.89 3.85
N ALA A 424 -14.06 14.20 4.11
CA ALA A 424 -13.62 15.18 3.12
C ALA A 424 -12.14 15.02 2.75
N LEU A 425 -11.27 14.70 3.71
CA LEU A 425 -9.84 14.45 3.46
C LEU A 425 -9.63 13.22 2.58
N ILE A 426 -10.30 12.11 2.89
CA ILE A 426 -10.22 10.88 2.09
C ILE A 426 -10.84 11.10 0.72
N GLU A 427 -11.97 11.79 0.59
CA GLU A 427 -12.56 12.06 -0.72
C GLU A 427 -11.61 12.91 -1.60
N ALA A 428 -10.87 13.84 -0.99
CA ALA A 428 -10.01 14.76 -1.71
C ALA A 428 -8.79 14.09 -2.38
N ILE A 429 -8.31 12.93 -1.93
CA ILE A 429 -7.12 12.29 -2.55
C ILE A 429 -7.49 11.52 -3.83
N PRO A 430 -6.56 11.40 -4.81
CA PRO A 430 -6.80 10.58 -6.01
C PRO A 430 -7.16 9.13 -5.68
N LYS A 431 -7.88 8.46 -6.59
CA LYS A 431 -8.38 7.09 -6.42
C LYS A 431 -7.79 6.18 -7.49
N ASP A 432 -6.77 5.39 -7.17
CA ASP A 432 -6.04 4.61 -8.19
C ASP A 432 -6.74 3.29 -8.55
N ARG A 433 -7.68 2.82 -7.72
CA ARG A 433 -8.44 1.57 -8.00
C ARG A 433 -9.44 1.70 -9.13
N ASN A 434 -10.15 2.82 -9.20
CA ASN A 434 -11.26 3.03 -10.16
C ASN A 434 -11.18 4.40 -10.86
N GLY A 435 -10.12 5.17 -10.60
CA GLY A 435 -9.97 6.52 -11.13
C GLY A 435 -9.07 6.59 -12.36
N ARG A 436 -8.51 7.78 -12.59
CA ARG A 436 -7.59 8.04 -13.69
C ARG A 436 -6.24 7.39 -13.41
N PRO A 437 -5.46 7.05 -14.47
CA PRO A 437 -4.08 6.62 -14.31
C PRO A 437 -3.28 7.61 -13.44
N PRO A 438 -2.33 7.13 -12.62
CA PRO A 438 -1.63 7.96 -11.66
C PRO A 438 -0.75 9.00 -12.35
N GLU A 439 -0.77 10.25 -11.90
CA GLU A 439 0.09 11.30 -12.43
C GLU A 439 1.58 11.02 -12.13
N PRO A 440 2.52 11.35 -13.04
CA PRO A 440 3.95 11.07 -12.81
C PRO A 440 4.48 11.73 -11.55
N GLU A 441 4.02 12.93 -11.20
CA GLU A 441 4.39 13.62 -9.95
C GLU A 441 4.11 12.76 -8.71
N ARG A 442 3.04 11.96 -8.71
CA ARG A 442 2.74 11.03 -7.60
C ARG A 442 3.64 9.81 -7.60
N ILE A 443 4.03 9.31 -8.78
CA ILE A 443 4.96 8.19 -8.88
C ILE A 443 6.34 8.57 -8.33
N PHE A 444 6.87 9.72 -8.73
CA PHE A 444 8.17 10.20 -8.22
C PHE A 444 8.07 10.75 -6.80
N GLY A 445 6.92 11.34 -6.47
CA GLY A 445 6.57 11.79 -5.13
C GLY A 445 6.64 10.65 -4.12
N SER A 446 6.09 9.48 -4.44
CA SER A 446 6.04 8.32 -3.54
C SER A 446 7.37 7.60 -3.34
N LEU A 447 8.44 7.96 -4.07
CA LEU A 447 9.73 7.29 -3.90
C LEU A 447 10.38 7.63 -2.55
N PRO A 448 11.06 6.67 -1.90
CA PRO A 448 11.75 6.86 -0.61
C PRO A 448 13.11 7.58 -0.77
N THR A 449 13.33 8.26 -1.89
CA THR A 449 14.52 9.07 -2.16
C THR A 449 14.25 9.98 -3.36
N THR A 450 14.88 11.16 -3.39
CA THR A 450 14.99 11.98 -4.60
C THR A 450 16.27 11.71 -5.38
N ASN A 451 17.26 11.07 -4.75
CA ASN A 451 18.48 10.59 -5.38
C ASN A 451 18.22 9.18 -5.96
N MET A 452 17.98 9.11 -7.28
CA MET A 452 17.72 7.83 -7.96
C MET A 452 18.92 6.88 -7.92
N ASP A 453 20.15 7.38 -7.77
CA ASP A 453 21.35 6.55 -7.66
C ASP A 453 21.41 5.78 -6.33
N ALA A 454 20.64 6.21 -5.32
CA ALA A 454 20.47 5.45 -4.09
C ALA A 454 19.55 4.23 -4.25
N ILE A 455 18.78 4.16 -5.33
CA ILE A 455 17.90 3.01 -5.61
C ILE A 455 18.76 1.87 -6.15
N THR A 456 18.80 0.79 -5.39
CA THR A 456 19.63 -0.38 -5.67
C THR A 456 18.86 -1.53 -6.32
N ILE A 457 17.54 -1.36 -6.48
CA ILE A 457 16.66 -2.34 -7.11
C ILE A 457 17.05 -2.48 -8.60
N PRO A 458 17.44 -3.68 -9.06
CA PRO A 458 17.97 -3.84 -10.40
C PRO A 458 17.06 -3.34 -11.53
N GLY A 459 17.61 -2.49 -12.40
CA GLY A 459 16.93 -1.92 -13.56
C GLY A 459 15.92 -0.81 -13.24
N LEU A 460 15.52 -0.64 -11.97
CA LEU A 460 14.52 0.36 -11.60
C LEU A 460 15.02 1.79 -11.84
N THR A 461 16.27 2.09 -11.46
CA THR A 461 16.87 3.42 -11.66
C THR A 461 16.86 3.83 -13.13
N ALA A 462 17.28 2.94 -14.03
CA ALA A 462 17.27 3.23 -15.47
C ALA A 462 15.84 3.45 -16.01
N ASP A 463 14.88 2.63 -15.57
CA ASP A 463 13.47 2.79 -15.95
C ASP A 463 12.89 4.13 -15.43
N LEU A 464 13.21 4.52 -14.19
CA LEU A 464 12.78 5.78 -13.57
C LEU A 464 13.40 7.01 -14.26
N VAL A 465 14.70 7.01 -14.52
CA VAL A 465 15.40 8.10 -15.21
C VAL A 465 14.84 8.31 -16.62
N ALA A 466 14.60 7.23 -17.37
CA ALA A 466 14.01 7.31 -18.70
C ALA A 466 12.61 7.93 -18.66
N VAL A 467 11.77 7.49 -17.72
CA VAL A 467 10.41 8.04 -17.55
C VAL A 467 10.44 9.49 -17.07
N GLN A 468 11.32 9.85 -16.14
CA GLN A 468 11.43 11.23 -15.64
C GLN A 468 11.88 12.18 -16.76
N THR A 469 12.85 11.76 -17.58
CA THR A 469 13.31 12.52 -18.74
C THR A 469 12.16 12.74 -19.72
N ALA A 470 11.46 11.67 -20.12
CA ALA A 470 10.32 11.80 -21.04
C ALA A 470 9.16 12.63 -20.47
N TRP A 471 8.97 12.61 -19.15
CA TRP A 471 8.01 13.48 -18.48
C TRP A 471 8.39 14.96 -18.58
N HIS A 472 9.64 15.31 -18.27
CA HIS A 472 10.11 16.69 -18.38
C HIS A 472 10.15 17.20 -19.82
N ASP A 473 10.42 16.32 -20.77
CA ASP A 473 10.43 16.65 -22.21
C ASP A 473 9.03 16.69 -22.84
N GLY A 474 7.97 16.32 -22.10
CA GLY A 474 6.61 16.26 -22.61
C GLY A 474 6.35 15.14 -23.62
N THR A 475 7.21 14.12 -23.65
CA THR A 475 7.13 12.97 -24.58
C THR A 475 6.59 11.70 -23.92
N LEU A 476 6.17 11.79 -22.65
CA LEU A 476 5.72 10.63 -21.88
C LEU A 476 4.46 9.98 -22.46
N GLU A 477 4.55 8.69 -22.75
CA GLU A 477 3.43 7.89 -23.24
C GLU A 477 2.82 7.03 -22.12
N ARG A 478 1.51 6.79 -22.19
CA ARG A 478 0.80 5.81 -21.35
C ARG A 478 0.71 4.47 -22.06
N THR A 479 0.71 3.38 -21.30
CA THR A 479 0.37 2.08 -21.87
C THR A 479 -1.14 2.00 -22.04
N HIS A 480 -1.60 1.90 -23.29
CA HIS A 480 -3.02 1.69 -23.56
C HIS A 480 -3.50 0.38 -22.95
N SER A 481 -4.61 0.45 -22.21
CA SER A 481 -5.29 -0.74 -21.71
C SER A 481 -5.69 -1.64 -22.87
N TRP A 482 -5.75 -2.95 -22.63
CA TRP A 482 -6.19 -3.90 -23.66
C TRP A 482 -7.60 -3.54 -24.19
N THR A 483 -8.48 -3.05 -23.32
CA THR A 483 -9.81 -2.57 -23.69
C THR A 483 -9.73 -1.36 -24.63
N GLN A 484 -8.88 -0.36 -24.36
CA GLN A 484 -8.69 0.75 -25.30
C GLN A 484 -8.16 0.27 -26.65
N LYS A 485 -7.19 -0.66 -26.65
CA LYS A 485 -6.67 -1.26 -27.89
C LYS A 485 -7.77 -2.00 -28.66
N MET A 486 -8.62 -2.76 -27.97
CA MET A 486 -9.72 -3.51 -28.59
C MET A 486 -10.84 -2.58 -29.08
N THR A 487 -11.22 -1.56 -28.32
CA THR A 487 -12.21 -0.57 -28.75
C THR A 487 -11.72 0.21 -29.96
N ALA A 488 -10.46 0.66 -29.97
CA ALA A 488 -9.88 1.32 -31.13
C ALA A 488 -9.86 0.41 -32.37
N ARG A 489 -9.55 -0.88 -32.20
CA ARG A 489 -9.62 -1.88 -33.26
C ARG A 489 -11.05 -2.08 -33.76
N LEU A 490 -12.03 -2.21 -32.87
CA LEU A 490 -13.44 -2.40 -33.21
C LEU A 490 -14.02 -1.18 -33.94
N VAL A 491 -13.69 0.04 -33.49
CA VAL A 491 -14.06 1.29 -34.16
C VAL A 491 -13.40 1.35 -35.54
N GLY A 492 -12.11 1.03 -35.65
CA GLY A 492 -11.40 0.98 -36.93
C GLY A 492 -11.99 -0.03 -37.92
N VAL A 493 -12.32 -1.23 -37.45
CA VAL A 493 -12.99 -2.26 -38.25
C VAL A 493 -14.38 -1.81 -38.67
N SER A 494 -15.17 -1.25 -37.76
CA SER A 494 -16.51 -0.75 -38.05
C SER A 494 -16.49 0.38 -39.08
N ALA A 495 -15.55 1.32 -38.95
CA ALA A 495 -15.35 2.41 -39.90
C ALA A 495 -14.92 1.90 -41.29
N ALA A 496 -14.03 0.90 -41.34
CA ALA A 496 -13.62 0.26 -42.58
C ALA A 496 -14.80 -0.46 -43.28
N ILE A 497 -15.63 -1.19 -42.52
CA ILE A 497 -16.83 -1.85 -43.03
C ILE A 497 -17.81 -0.81 -43.58
N LEU A 498 -18.03 0.29 -42.86
CA LEU A 498 -18.92 1.37 -43.29
C LEU A 498 -18.43 2.04 -44.57
N ALA A 499 -17.12 2.32 -44.67
CA ALA A 499 -16.50 2.88 -45.86
C ALA A 499 -16.63 1.95 -47.08
N ILE A 500 -16.40 0.64 -46.89
CA ILE A 500 -16.61 -0.37 -47.94
C ILE A 500 -18.08 -0.39 -48.37
N GLY A 501 -19.02 -0.37 -47.41
CA GLY A 501 -20.45 -0.28 -47.68
C GLY A 501 -20.82 0.94 -48.53
N ILE A 502 -20.31 2.12 -48.19
CA ILE A 502 -20.52 3.36 -48.96
C ILE A 502 -19.96 3.23 -50.38
N VAL A 503 -18.76 2.67 -50.56
CA VAL A 503 -18.15 2.47 -51.88
C VAL A 503 -18.98 1.50 -52.72
N VAL A 504 -19.44 0.39 -52.13
CA VAL A 504 -20.30 -0.60 -52.80
C VAL A 504 -21.64 0.01 -53.21
N VAL A 505 -22.28 0.77 -52.32
CA VAL A 505 -23.55 1.46 -52.62
C VAL A 505 -23.36 2.51 -53.71
N ARG A 506 -22.28 3.30 -53.67
CA ARG A 506 -21.97 4.29 -54.72
C ARG A 506 -21.69 3.63 -56.07
N ARG A 507 -21.04 2.47 -56.11
CA ARG A 507 -20.80 1.72 -57.36
C ARG A 507 -22.05 1.02 -57.92
N ARG A 508 -23.05 0.72 -57.07
CA ARG A 508 -24.30 0.05 -57.47
C ARG A 508 -25.40 1.01 -57.94
N ARG A 509 -25.25 2.32 -57.75
CA ARG A 509 -26.17 3.29 -58.38
C ARG A 509 -25.85 3.37 -59.88
N PRO A 510 -26.73 2.89 -60.77
CA PRO A 510 -26.53 3.08 -62.21
C PRO A 510 -26.46 4.57 -62.51
N ARG A 511 -25.55 4.96 -63.40
CA ARG A 511 -25.49 6.31 -63.94
C ARG A 511 -26.73 6.60 -64.78
#